data_AF-A0A1Y2N719-F1
#
_entry.id   AF-A0A1Y2N719-F1
#
_cell.length_a   1.000
_cell.length_b   1.000
_cell.length_c   1.000
_cell.angle_alpha   90.00
_cell.angle_beta   90.00
_cell.angle_gamma   90.00
#
_symmetry.space_group_name_H-M   'P 1'
#
loop_
_entity.id
_entity.type
_entity.pdbx_description
1 polymer ?
#
loop_
_entity_poly.entity_id
_entity_poly.type
_entity_poly.pdbx_seq_one_letter_code
_entity_poly.pdbx_strand_id
1 'polypeptide(L)'
;MTDLVEFLTARIDEDEQLARTVEQAVGAERKGEPYSDGSGIAAGDAFPTYPWGMVPEELPFMAGAGHPSRVLADVAAKRAILAAHPPVRFTDATLGLHDVEVCWRCHVRLDYPDDWDEQGAEGWTYPLVQERFPCGTVRALALPYRSHPDFNPAWEVA
;
A
#
# COMPACT_ATOMS: atom_id res chain seq x y z
N MET A 1 9.64 15.77 2.89
CA MET A 1 8.88 14.76 3.66
C MET A 1 8.94 13.41 2.94
N THR A 2 10.18 12.93 2.72
CA THR A 2 10.53 11.69 2.00
C THR A 2 10.50 10.45 2.89
N ASP A 3 10.62 10.66 4.20
CA ASP A 3 10.73 9.64 5.25
C ASP A 3 9.59 8.59 5.20
N LEU A 4 8.33 9.02 5.13
CA LEU A 4 7.22 8.05 5.07
C LEU A 4 7.20 7.24 3.78
N VAL A 5 7.48 7.85 2.62
CA VAL A 5 7.47 7.12 1.34
C VAL A 5 8.63 6.14 1.31
N GLU A 6 9.81 6.56 1.76
CA GLU A 6 10.99 5.72 1.87
C GLU A 6 10.75 4.53 2.81
N PHE A 7 10.17 4.78 3.99
CA PHE A 7 9.76 3.74 4.92
C PHE A 7 8.78 2.75 4.28
N LEU A 8 7.72 3.25 3.63
CA LEU A 8 6.71 2.40 2.99
C LEU A 8 7.31 1.57 1.86
N THR A 9 8.15 2.17 1.00
CA THR A 9 8.84 1.44 -0.06
C THR A 9 9.70 0.33 0.53
N ALA A 10 10.51 0.62 1.56
CA ALA A 10 11.33 -0.39 2.21
C ALA A 10 10.51 -1.54 2.80
N ARG A 11 9.41 -1.25 3.51
CA ARG A 11 8.55 -2.31 4.09
C ARG A 11 7.81 -3.12 3.03
N ILE A 12 7.34 -2.48 1.95
CA ILE A 12 6.68 -3.16 0.83
C ILE A 12 7.66 -4.09 0.11
N ASP A 13 8.92 -3.68 -0.05
CA ASP A 13 9.96 -4.50 -0.68
C ASP A 13 10.33 -5.71 0.20
N GLU A 14 10.38 -5.56 1.52
CA GLU A 14 10.55 -6.66 2.46
C GLU A 14 9.39 -7.67 2.40
N ASP A 15 8.15 -7.20 2.39
CA ASP A 15 6.95 -8.04 2.24
C ASP A 15 7.02 -8.84 0.92
N GLU A 16 7.44 -8.19 -0.18
CA GLU A 16 7.61 -8.85 -1.47
C GLU A 16 8.71 -9.92 -1.42
N GLN A 17 9.88 -9.58 -0.89
CA GLN A 17 11.01 -10.50 -0.82
C GLN A 17 10.66 -11.75 0.01
N LEU A 18 9.98 -11.55 1.14
CA LEU A 18 9.55 -12.64 1.99
C LEU A 18 8.53 -13.53 1.27
N ALA A 19 7.51 -12.94 0.65
CA ALA A 19 6.50 -13.68 -0.12
C ALA A 19 7.13 -14.49 -1.26
N ARG A 20 8.08 -13.91 -2.01
CA ARG A 20 8.80 -14.62 -3.09
C ARG A 20 9.67 -15.75 -2.57
N THR A 21 10.33 -15.55 -1.43
CA THR A 21 11.15 -16.59 -0.80
C THR A 21 10.28 -17.79 -0.40
N VAL A 22 9.11 -17.53 0.20
CA VAL A 22 8.16 -18.58 0.58
C VAL A 22 7.56 -19.26 -0.67
N GLU A 23 7.21 -18.49 -1.71
CA GLU A 23 6.72 -19.04 -2.98
C GLU A 23 7.73 -19.99 -3.64
N GLN A 24 9.01 -19.62 -3.63
CA GLN A 24 10.08 -20.45 -4.18
C GLN A 24 10.33 -21.71 -3.35
N ALA A 25 10.36 -21.61 -2.03
CA ALA A 25 10.57 -22.75 -1.15
C ALA A 25 9.40 -23.74 -1.23
N VAL A 26 8.16 -23.25 -1.09
CA VAL A 26 6.98 -24.13 -0.96
C VAL A 26 6.41 -24.55 -2.31
N GLY A 27 6.31 -23.61 -3.27
CA GLY A 27 5.64 -23.84 -4.55
C GLY A 27 6.47 -24.63 -5.57
N ALA A 28 7.81 -24.48 -5.54
CA ALA A 28 8.68 -25.19 -6.47
C ALA A 28 9.07 -26.59 -5.98
N GLU A 29 9.27 -26.77 -4.68
CA GLU A 29 9.83 -28.01 -4.13
C GLU A 29 8.80 -29.15 -4.08
N ARG A 30 7.51 -28.83 -3.91
CA ARG A 30 6.46 -29.84 -3.72
C ARG A 30 5.65 -30.18 -4.96
N LYS A 31 5.84 -29.49 -6.08
CA LYS A 31 5.07 -29.75 -7.29
C LYS A 31 5.29 -31.18 -7.79
N GLY A 32 4.26 -32.01 -7.73
CA GLY A 32 4.33 -33.42 -8.11
C GLY A 32 4.54 -34.38 -6.94
N GLU A 33 4.77 -33.89 -5.71
CA GLU A 33 4.87 -34.74 -4.53
C GLU A 33 3.49 -35.07 -3.95
N PRO A 34 3.28 -36.30 -3.44
CA PRO A 34 2.08 -36.65 -2.71
C PRO A 34 2.05 -35.96 -1.34
N TYR A 35 0.89 -35.44 -0.94
CA TYR A 35 0.70 -34.92 0.42
C TYR A 35 0.89 -36.03 1.45
N SER A 36 1.44 -35.68 2.62
CA SER A 36 1.69 -36.62 3.72
C SER A 36 0.41 -37.23 4.31
N ASP A 37 -0.75 -36.60 4.08
CA ASP A 37 -2.07 -37.10 4.48
C ASP A 37 -2.77 -37.93 3.39
N GLY A 38 -2.14 -38.10 2.22
CA GLY A 38 -2.69 -38.85 1.09
C GLY A 38 -3.81 -38.12 0.32
N SER A 39 -4.05 -36.83 0.58
CA SER A 39 -5.12 -36.06 -0.06
C SER A 39 -4.94 -35.80 -1.56
N GLY A 40 -3.76 -36.10 -2.12
CA GLY A 40 -3.47 -35.95 -3.54
C GLY A 40 -2.01 -35.60 -3.82
N ILE A 41 -1.77 -35.11 -5.04
CA ILE A 41 -0.47 -34.57 -5.48
C ILE A 41 -0.51 -33.05 -5.36
N ALA A 42 0.53 -32.46 -4.79
CA ALA A 42 0.69 -31.02 -4.76
C ALA A 42 0.80 -30.48 -6.20
N ALA A 43 -0.22 -29.73 -6.61
CA ALA A 43 -0.15 -28.90 -7.81
C ALA A 43 0.78 -27.72 -7.50
N GLY A 44 1.45 -27.16 -8.52
CA GLY A 44 2.35 -26.01 -8.34
C GLY A 44 1.68 -24.78 -7.69
N ASP A 45 0.35 -24.76 -7.71
CA ASP A 45 -0.49 -23.66 -7.24
C ASP A 45 -1.17 -24.00 -5.91
N ALA A 46 -1.00 -25.23 -5.42
CA ALA A 46 -1.58 -25.69 -4.18
C ALA A 46 -0.56 -25.49 -3.05
N PHE A 47 -0.45 -24.26 -2.56
CA PHE A 47 0.02 -24.07 -1.19
C PHE A 47 -0.82 -24.96 -0.30
N PRO A 48 -0.20 -25.75 0.60
CA PRO A 48 -0.97 -26.62 1.46
C PRO A 48 -1.90 -25.73 2.29
N THR A 49 -3.20 -25.80 1.99
CA THR A 49 -4.27 -25.30 2.86
C THR A 49 -4.32 -26.05 4.20
N TYR A 50 -3.35 -26.94 4.44
CA TYR A 50 -3.30 -27.86 5.57
C TYR A 50 -2.11 -27.59 6.50
N PRO A 51 -2.37 -27.51 7.82
CA PRO A 51 -1.36 -27.18 8.83
C PRO A 51 -0.36 -28.31 9.15
N TRP A 52 -0.51 -29.51 8.58
CA TRP A 52 0.21 -30.71 9.02
C TRP A 52 1.43 -31.09 8.15
N GLY A 53 1.64 -30.38 7.05
CA GLY A 53 2.78 -30.60 6.15
C GLY A 53 3.83 -29.47 6.16
N MET A 54 3.61 -28.40 6.91
CA MET A 54 4.55 -27.27 6.96
C MET A 54 5.75 -27.59 7.88
N VAL A 55 6.95 -27.22 7.44
CA VAL A 55 8.08 -27.16 8.37
C VAL A 55 7.88 -25.99 9.33
N PRO A 56 8.41 -26.05 10.57
CA PRO A 56 8.19 -25.01 11.59
C PRO A 56 8.52 -23.58 11.13
N GLU A 57 9.44 -23.41 10.17
CA GLU A 57 9.81 -22.11 9.62
C GLU A 57 8.73 -21.47 8.71
N GLU A 58 7.81 -22.25 8.13
CA GLU A 58 6.77 -21.79 7.20
C GLU A 58 5.47 -21.36 7.90
N LEU A 59 5.22 -21.93 9.09
CA LEU A 59 4.03 -21.68 9.90
C LEU A 59 3.85 -20.20 10.31
N PRO A 60 4.89 -19.44 10.71
CA PRO A 60 4.72 -18.03 11.09
C PRO A 60 4.27 -17.15 9.93
N PHE A 61 4.74 -17.41 8.71
CA PHE A 61 4.33 -16.64 7.53
C PHE A 61 2.89 -16.96 7.12
N MET A 62 2.53 -18.25 7.08
CA MET A 62 1.18 -18.69 6.74
C MET A 62 0.13 -18.31 7.80
N ALA A 63 0.51 -18.29 9.08
CA ALA A 63 -0.37 -17.88 10.18
C ALA A 63 -0.50 -16.35 10.33
N GLY A 64 0.50 -15.58 9.88
CA GLY A 64 0.54 -14.12 10.02
C GLY A 64 0.20 -13.34 8.75
N ALA A 65 0.99 -13.52 7.69
CA ALA A 65 0.96 -12.68 6.48
C ALA A 65 -0.08 -13.15 5.43
N GLY A 66 -0.50 -14.41 5.50
CA GLY A 66 -1.38 -15.04 4.51
C GLY A 66 -0.61 -15.66 3.34
N HIS A 67 -1.35 -16.25 2.40
CA HIS A 67 -0.79 -16.94 1.23
C HIS A 67 0.13 -16.00 0.40
N PRO A 68 1.32 -16.42 -0.07
CA PRO A 68 2.26 -15.54 -0.78
C PRO A 68 1.66 -14.76 -1.96
N SER A 69 0.83 -15.41 -2.79
CA SER A 69 0.16 -14.73 -3.91
C SER A 69 -0.75 -13.57 -3.46
N ARG A 70 -1.37 -13.66 -2.28
CA ARG A 70 -2.14 -12.58 -1.69
C ARG A 70 -1.23 -11.44 -1.22
N VAL A 71 -0.11 -11.75 -0.56
CA VAL A 71 0.87 -10.74 -0.14
C VAL A 71 1.43 -10.01 -1.36
N LEU A 72 1.74 -10.72 -2.45
CA LEU A 72 2.19 -10.12 -3.71
C LEU A 72 1.11 -9.23 -4.35
N ALA A 73 -0.16 -9.62 -4.28
CA ALA A 73 -1.28 -8.79 -4.73
C ALA A 73 -1.42 -7.51 -3.88
N ASP A 74 -1.27 -7.63 -2.56
CA ASP A 74 -1.29 -6.48 -1.64
C ASP A 74 -0.09 -5.55 -1.89
N VAL A 75 1.12 -6.08 -2.12
CA VAL A 75 2.30 -5.31 -2.53
C VAL A 75 2.02 -4.52 -3.81
N ALA A 76 1.47 -5.18 -4.84
CA ALA A 76 1.12 -4.53 -6.10
C ALA A 76 0.10 -3.41 -5.89
N ALA A 77 -0.93 -3.65 -5.07
CA ALA A 77 -1.93 -2.65 -4.73
C ALA A 77 -1.32 -1.45 -3.97
N LYS A 78 -0.49 -1.69 -2.95
CA LYS A 78 0.18 -0.62 -2.18
C LYS A 78 1.07 0.24 -3.08
N ARG A 79 1.84 -0.37 -3.99
CA ARG A 79 2.66 0.35 -4.99
C ARG A 79 1.80 1.19 -5.94
N ALA A 80 0.69 0.64 -6.42
CA ALA A 80 -0.24 1.38 -7.27
C ALA A 80 -0.83 2.59 -6.54
N ILE A 81 -1.17 2.46 -5.25
CA ILE A 81 -1.65 3.59 -4.43
C ILE A 81 -0.55 4.64 -4.26
N LEU A 82 0.69 4.26 -3.94
CA LEU A 82 1.80 5.21 -3.83
C LEU A 82 2.05 5.96 -5.15
N ALA A 83 2.06 5.25 -6.28
CA ALA A 83 2.23 5.85 -7.59
C ALA A 83 1.08 6.78 -7.96
N ALA A 84 -0.15 6.47 -7.53
CA ALA A 84 -1.32 7.30 -7.75
C ALA A 84 -1.35 8.55 -6.85
N HIS A 85 -0.59 8.59 -5.76
CA HIS A 85 -0.56 9.70 -4.79
C HIS A 85 0.81 10.40 -4.75
N PRO A 86 1.33 10.94 -5.87
CA PRO A 86 2.63 11.60 -5.87
C PRO A 86 2.56 12.96 -5.15
N PRO A 87 3.62 13.37 -4.44
CA PRO A 87 3.75 14.74 -3.97
C PRO A 87 3.94 15.68 -5.15
N VAL A 88 3.27 16.83 -5.11
CA VAL A 88 3.49 17.95 -6.03
C VAL A 88 3.71 19.22 -5.23
N ARG A 89 4.60 20.09 -5.73
CA ARG A 89 4.81 21.42 -5.16
C ARG A 89 3.76 22.37 -5.69
N PHE A 90 3.09 23.05 -4.77
CA PHE A 90 2.01 23.98 -5.06
C PHE A 90 2.36 25.36 -4.50
N THR A 91 2.09 26.39 -5.30
CA THR A 91 2.22 27.80 -4.92
C THR A 91 0.99 28.54 -5.38
N ASP A 92 0.33 29.23 -4.45
CA ASP A 92 -0.81 30.11 -4.70
C ASP A 92 -0.65 31.37 -3.86
N ALA A 93 -0.28 32.47 -4.53
CA ALA A 93 -0.08 33.76 -3.90
C ALA A 93 -1.39 34.34 -3.33
N THR A 94 -2.54 34.00 -3.90
CA THR A 94 -3.86 34.47 -3.46
C THR A 94 -4.21 33.89 -2.09
N LEU A 95 -3.79 32.65 -1.85
CA LEU A 95 -4.01 31.93 -0.60
C LEU A 95 -2.83 32.05 0.39
N GLY A 96 -1.77 32.79 0.03
CA GLY A 96 -0.54 32.89 0.82
C GLY A 96 0.21 31.56 0.96
N LEU A 97 -0.01 30.62 0.03
CA LEU A 97 0.64 29.31 0.03
C LEU A 97 1.87 29.36 -0.88
N HIS A 98 3.03 29.08 -0.30
CA HIS A 98 4.30 29.10 -1.02
C HIS A 98 5.02 27.78 -0.81
N ASP A 99 5.33 27.11 -1.93
CA ASP A 99 6.16 25.89 -1.98
C ASP A 99 5.70 24.80 -0.99
N VAL A 100 4.40 24.53 -0.95
CA VAL A 100 3.83 23.47 -0.11
C VAL A 100 3.73 22.16 -0.88
N GLU A 101 4.11 21.04 -0.24
CA GLU A 101 3.89 19.69 -0.80
C GLU A 101 2.44 19.26 -0.55
N VAL A 102 1.70 18.99 -1.64
CA VAL A 102 0.33 18.47 -1.62
C VAL A 102 0.27 17.15 -2.40
N CYS A 103 -0.68 16.30 -2.08
CA CYS A 103 -0.88 15.06 -2.84
C CYS A 103 -1.64 15.37 -4.13
N TRP A 104 -1.07 15.12 -5.31
CA TRP A 104 -1.74 15.42 -6.59
C TRP A 104 -3.16 14.83 -6.68
N ARG A 105 -3.33 13.58 -6.27
CA ARG A 105 -4.61 12.88 -6.39
C ARG A 105 -5.67 13.36 -5.41
N CYS A 106 -5.26 13.71 -4.19
CA CYS A 106 -6.17 14.26 -3.18
C CYS A 106 -6.38 15.77 -3.36
N HIS A 107 -5.49 16.44 -4.09
CA HIS A 107 -5.52 17.88 -4.35
C HIS A 107 -6.40 18.24 -5.56
N VAL A 108 -6.61 17.31 -6.49
CA VAL A 108 -7.30 17.63 -7.76
C VAL A 108 -8.82 17.54 -7.62
N ARG A 109 -9.43 18.73 -7.78
CA ARG A 109 -10.79 19.05 -8.26
C ARG A 109 -11.97 18.58 -7.39
N LEU A 110 -12.52 19.52 -6.63
CA LEU A 110 -13.97 19.75 -6.74
C LEU A 110 -14.17 20.28 -8.16
N ASP A 111 -14.93 19.54 -8.96
CA ASP A 111 -15.14 19.81 -10.37
C ASP A 111 -15.46 21.28 -10.61
N TYR A 112 -14.80 21.86 -11.61
CA TYR A 112 -15.43 22.93 -12.37
C TYR A 112 -16.75 22.36 -12.87
N PRO A 113 -17.91 22.86 -12.44
CA PRO A 113 -19.13 22.51 -13.13
C PRO A 113 -18.92 22.91 -14.60
N ASP A 114 -19.12 21.98 -15.54
CA ASP A 114 -19.03 22.26 -16.99
C ASP A 114 -20.05 23.36 -17.42
N ASP A 115 -20.93 23.76 -16.50
CA ASP A 115 -21.94 24.82 -16.53
C ASP A 115 -21.51 26.12 -15.80
N TRP A 116 -20.20 26.43 -15.78
CA TRP A 116 -19.70 27.71 -15.25
C TRP A 116 -20.22 28.88 -16.10
N ASP A 117 -21.33 29.47 -15.67
CA ASP A 117 -21.72 30.79 -16.15
C ASP A 117 -20.76 31.85 -15.56
N GLU A 118 -20.34 32.80 -16.38
CA GLU A 118 -19.45 33.89 -15.95
C GLU A 118 -20.10 34.81 -14.89
N GLN A 119 -21.37 34.57 -14.52
CA GLN A 119 -22.16 35.42 -13.63
C GLN A 119 -22.13 34.96 -12.16
N GLY A 120 -21.74 33.72 -11.86
CA GLY A 120 -21.65 33.19 -10.49
C GLY A 120 -20.29 33.31 -9.79
N ALA A 121 -19.26 33.87 -10.44
CA ALA A 121 -17.87 33.84 -9.95
C ALA A 121 -17.56 34.81 -8.80
N GLU A 122 -18.44 35.77 -8.49
CA GLU A 122 -18.23 36.73 -7.41
C GLU A 122 -18.64 36.14 -6.04
N GLY A 123 -17.67 35.53 -5.34
CA GLY A 123 -17.81 35.24 -3.91
C GLY A 123 -17.51 33.80 -3.46
N TRP A 124 -17.20 32.89 -4.37
CA TRP A 124 -16.83 31.51 -4.01
C TRP A 124 -15.31 31.37 -3.82
N THR A 125 -14.85 31.47 -2.57
CA THR A 125 -13.59 30.83 -2.17
C THR A 125 -13.79 29.32 -2.23
N TYR A 126 -13.23 28.67 -3.25
CA TYR A 126 -13.19 27.22 -3.32
C TYR A 126 -12.65 26.66 -2.01
N PRO A 127 -13.38 25.77 -1.30
CA PRO A 127 -12.75 24.95 -0.29
C PRO A 127 -11.85 23.97 -1.04
N LEU A 128 -10.65 24.43 -1.40
CA LEU A 128 -9.58 23.53 -1.78
C LEU A 128 -9.34 22.69 -0.53
N VAL A 129 -9.88 21.47 -0.49
CA VAL A 129 -9.49 20.49 0.52
C VAL A 129 -8.08 20.07 0.15
N GLN A 130 -7.10 20.90 0.51
CA GLN A 130 -5.70 20.64 0.25
C GLN A 130 -5.21 19.68 1.31
N GLU A 131 -5.29 18.38 1.02
CA GLU A 131 -4.52 17.43 1.82
C GLU A 131 -3.03 17.63 1.54
N ARG A 132 -2.32 18.18 2.54
CA ARG A 132 -0.87 18.21 2.54
C ARG A 132 -0.32 16.81 2.38
N PHE A 133 0.74 16.68 1.60
CA PHE A 133 1.46 15.43 1.52
C PHE A 133 2.28 15.21 2.81
N PRO A 134 2.35 13.98 3.36
CA PRO A 134 1.62 12.78 2.95
C PRO A 134 0.14 12.87 3.33
N CYS A 135 -0.73 12.55 2.39
CA CYS A 135 -2.18 12.58 2.54
C CYS A 135 -2.67 11.41 3.42
N GLY A 136 -3.94 11.46 3.84
CA GLY A 136 -4.53 10.43 4.72
C GLY A 136 -4.41 9.02 4.15
N THR A 137 -4.58 8.87 2.83
CA THR A 137 -4.43 7.60 2.12
C THR A 137 -3.02 7.02 2.25
N VAL A 138 -1.98 7.85 2.03
CA VAL A 138 -0.59 7.40 2.11
C VAL A 138 -0.22 7.04 3.56
N ARG A 139 -0.71 7.81 4.53
CA ARG A 139 -0.56 7.51 5.96
C ARG A 139 -1.23 6.19 6.36
N ALA A 140 -2.41 5.91 5.82
CA ALA A 140 -3.13 4.66 6.09
C ALA A 140 -2.33 3.41 5.65
N LEU A 141 -1.50 3.52 4.61
CA LEU A 141 -0.62 2.42 4.18
C LEU A 141 0.42 2.05 5.23
N ALA A 142 0.74 2.94 6.17
CA ALA A 142 1.72 2.69 7.22
C ALA A 142 1.15 1.91 8.41
N LEU A 143 -0.19 1.87 8.56
CA LEU A 143 -0.86 1.28 9.72
C LEU A 143 -0.53 -0.21 9.95
N PRO A 144 -0.38 -1.07 8.91
CA PRO A 144 0.06 -2.45 9.10
C PRO A 144 1.44 -2.56 9.75
N TYR A 145 2.28 -1.52 9.65
CA TYR A 145 3.64 -1.49 10.18
C TYR A 145 3.75 -0.73 11.52
N ARG A 146 2.64 -0.47 12.22
CA ARG A 146 2.61 0.32 13.47
C ARG A 146 3.50 -0.27 14.59
N SER A 147 3.70 -1.59 14.59
CA SER A 147 4.58 -2.28 15.55
C SER A 147 6.07 -2.25 15.16
N HIS A 148 6.41 -1.72 13.99
CA HIS A 148 7.78 -1.66 13.51
C HIS A 148 8.60 -0.62 14.32
N PRO A 149 9.85 -0.92 14.73
CA PRO A 149 10.66 0.01 15.54
C PRO A 149 10.90 1.36 14.86
N ASP A 150 10.99 1.37 13.53
CA ASP A 150 11.19 2.60 12.75
C ASP A 150 9.88 3.32 12.39
N PHE A 151 8.72 2.83 12.85
CA PHE A 151 7.45 3.51 12.63
C PHE A 151 7.39 4.82 13.39
N ASN A 152 7.09 5.92 12.70
CA ASN A 152 6.88 7.23 13.32
C ASN A 152 5.39 7.44 13.64
N PRO A 153 5.00 7.64 14.93
CA PRO A 153 3.61 7.88 15.30
C PRO A 153 2.96 9.09 14.62
N ALA A 154 3.74 10.06 14.14
CA ALA A 154 3.22 11.20 13.37
C ALA A 154 2.59 10.80 12.02
N TRP A 155 2.80 9.56 11.56
CA TRP A 155 2.18 9.00 10.37
C TRP A 155 0.80 8.41 10.62
N GLU A 156 0.32 8.36 11.87
CA GLU A 156 -1.04 7.89 12.15
C GLU A 156 -2.09 8.81 11.49
N VAL A 157 -3.18 8.19 11.02
CA VAL A 157 -4.33 8.91 10.50
C VAL A 157 -5.13 9.40 11.70
N ALA A 158 -5.36 10.71 11.78
CA ALA A 158 -6.15 11.36 12.84
C ALA A 158 -7.65 11.07 12.70
#